data_AF-A0A962AV53-F1
#
_entry.id   AF-A0A962AV53-F1
#
_cell.length_a   1.000
_cell.length_b   1.000
_cell.length_c   1.000
_cell.angle_alpha   90.00
_cell.angle_beta   90.00
_cell.angle_gamma   90.00
#
_symmetry.space_group_name_H-M   'P 1'
#
loop_
_entity.id
_entity.type
_entity.pdbx_description
1 polymer ?
#
loop_
_entity_poly.entity_id
_entity_poly.type
_entity_poly.pdbx_seq_one_letter_code
_entity_poly.pdbx_strand_id
1 'polypeptide(L)'
;AGAVSEGMAGMGFLYTNKESVSIGIGCIVSDFAESGKSPYQLLEKFKMHPSIRPLLEGSEVKEYAAHLIPEGGFKAVPQLFGDGWVVVGDAAQLNNAVHREGSNLAMTSGRLAAEAIFQVRSRREPMTAENLSLYEKMINDSFVMKDLKKYKDMPALLHTQSQNLFLTYPQLVSTAMENFLRVDGVPKIDKERATVSAMKAKRGWTGLVGDAVRVARAWR
;
A
#
# COMPACT_ATOMS: atom_id res chain seq x y z
N ALA A 1 -1.42 8.14 -12.19
CA ALA A 1 -0.90 7.02 -11.38
C ALA A 1 -0.60 5.82 -12.29
N GLY A 2 0.29 4.90 -11.87
CA GLY A 2 0.64 3.64 -12.54
C GLY A 2 1.50 3.69 -13.81
N ALA A 3 1.60 4.83 -14.50
CA ALA A 3 2.48 4.98 -15.66
C ALA A 3 3.96 4.77 -15.30
N VAL A 4 4.36 5.27 -14.12
CA VAL A 4 5.73 5.14 -13.61
C VAL A 4 6.02 3.72 -13.10
N SER A 5 5.04 3.03 -12.52
CA SER A 5 5.17 1.63 -12.11
C SER A 5 4.99 0.64 -13.26
N GLU A 6 4.84 1.12 -14.51
CA GLU A 6 4.61 0.29 -15.70
C GLU A 6 3.44 -0.71 -15.54
N GLY A 7 2.41 -0.31 -14.79
CA GLY A 7 1.23 -1.15 -14.52
C GLY A 7 1.37 -2.17 -13.39
N MET A 8 2.55 -2.25 -12.76
CA MET A 8 2.76 -3.03 -11.53
C MET A 8 1.95 -2.46 -10.38
N ALA A 9 1.56 -3.32 -9.44
CA ALA A 9 0.93 -2.92 -8.18
C ALA A 9 1.99 -2.19 -7.35
N GLY A 10 1.95 -0.87 -7.39
CA GLY A 10 2.99 -0.05 -6.78
C GLY A 10 2.56 1.38 -6.52
N MET A 11 3.23 1.98 -5.56
CA MET A 11 3.00 3.36 -5.13
C MET A 11 4.32 4.12 -5.09
N GLY A 12 4.28 5.33 -5.65
CA GLY A 12 5.32 6.33 -5.47
C GLY A 12 4.99 7.24 -4.30
N PHE A 13 6.01 7.75 -3.63
CA PHE A 13 5.87 8.79 -2.61
C PHE A 13 6.88 9.91 -2.83
N LEU A 14 6.49 11.11 -2.41
CA LEU A 14 7.34 12.28 -2.29
C LEU A 14 6.97 12.97 -0.98
N TYR A 15 7.88 12.94 0.00
CA TYR A 15 7.68 13.51 1.33
C TYR A 15 8.60 14.71 1.53
N THR A 16 8.04 15.82 2.01
CA THR A 16 8.79 17.04 2.31
C THR A 16 9.26 17.01 3.75
N ASN A 17 10.57 16.89 3.95
CA ASN A 17 11.20 17.00 5.26
C ASN A 17 11.51 18.48 5.53
N LYS A 18 12.16 18.78 6.67
CA LYS A 18 12.57 20.16 7.01
C LYS A 18 13.61 20.73 6.04
N GLU A 19 14.58 19.91 5.65
CA GLU A 19 15.76 20.33 4.87
C GLU A 19 16.06 19.39 3.67
N SER A 20 15.12 18.50 3.35
CA SER A 20 15.27 17.53 2.26
C SER A 20 13.91 17.07 1.74
N VAL A 21 13.92 16.33 0.64
CA VAL A 21 12.75 15.65 0.10
C VAL A 21 13.09 14.17 -0.03
N SER A 22 12.20 13.30 0.47
CA SER A 22 12.32 11.86 0.31
C SER A 22 11.42 11.41 -0.84
N ILE A 23 12.03 10.94 -1.93
CA ILE A 23 11.31 10.37 -3.07
C ILE A 23 11.59 8.87 -3.16
N GLY A 24 10.54 8.08 -3.39
CA GLY A 24 10.69 6.63 -3.54
C GLY A 24 9.53 6.00 -4.31
N ILE A 25 9.74 4.76 -4.71
CA ILE A 25 8.74 3.91 -5.35
C ILE A 25 8.83 2.51 -4.76
N GLY A 26 7.68 1.90 -4.49
CA GLY A 26 7.56 0.51 -4.09
C GLY A 26 6.59 -0.22 -5.02
N CYS A 27 6.94 -1.43 -5.42
CA CYS A 27 6.07 -2.38 -6.11
C CYS A 27 6.24 -3.76 -5.48
N ILE A 28 5.31 -4.67 -5.77
CA ILE A 28 5.38 -6.06 -5.30
C ILE A 28 6.62 -6.75 -5.87
N VAL A 29 7.29 -7.54 -5.02
CA VAL A 29 8.52 -8.27 -5.40
C VAL A 29 8.27 -9.23 -6.57
N SER A 30 7.11 -9.89 -6.64
CA SER A 30 6.75 -10.76 -7.77
C SER A 30 6.67 -9.99 -9.09
N ASP A 31 6.12 -8.78 -9.08
CA ASP A 31 6.02 -7.95 -10.28
C ASP A 31 7.41 -7.57 -10.83
N PHE A 32 8.37 -7.29 -9.94
CA PHE A 32 9.77 -7.08 -10.34
C PHE A 32 10.42 -8.33 -10.92
N ALA A 33 10.18 -9.48 -10.29
CA ALA A 33 10.72 -10.76 -10.74
C ALA A 33 10.17 -11.16 -12.13
N GLU A 34 8.86 -11.02 -12.34
CA GLU A 34 8.18 -11.36 -13.60
C GLU A 34 8.53 -10.39 -14.74
N SER A 35 8.67 -9.09 -14.45
CA SER A 35 8.95 -8.07 -15.47
C SER A 35 10.44 -7.94 -15.81
N GLY A 36 11.33 -8.43 -14.95
CA GLY A 36 12.79 -8.25 -15.07
C GLY A 36 13.24 -6.79 -14.90
N LYS A 37 12.36 -5.91 -14.40
CA LYS A 37 12.65 -4.48 -14.22
C LYS A 37 13.45 -4.25 -12.95
N SER A 38 14.40 -3.32 -13.00
CA SER A 38 15.11 -2.90 -11.80
C SER A 38 14.30 -1.87 -11.00
N PRO A 39 14.14 -2.02 -9.67
CA PRO A 39 13.52 -1.01 -8.83
C PRO A 39 14.19 0.37 -8.95
N TYR A 40 15.52 0.39 -9.08
CA TYR A 40 16.29 1.63 -9.28
C TYR A 40 15.91 2.34 -10.59
N GLN A 41 15.76 1.58 -11.68
CA GLN A 41 15.36 2.17 -12.97
C GLN A 41 13.96 2.80 -12.90
N LEU A 42 13.03 2.19 -12.16
CA LEU A 42 11.72 2.81 -11.95
C LEU A 42 11.82 4.10 -11.12
N LEU A 43 12.68 4.13 -10.10
CA LEU A 43 12.92 5.35 -9.31
C LEU A 43 13.49 6.48 -10.18
N GLU A 44 14.46 6.19 -11.04
CA GLU A 44 15.00 7.20 -11.97
C GLU A 44 13.93 7.68 -12.97
N LYS A 45 13.10 6.78 -13.49
CA LYS A 45 11.93 7.18 -14.31
C LYS A 45 10.95 8.06 -13.52
N PHE A 46 10.75 7.77 -12.23
CA PHE A 46 9.88 8.56 -11.38
C PHE A 46 10.43 9.97 -11.18
N LYS A 47 11.73 10.10 -10.88
CA LYS A 47 12.43 11.39 -10.76
C LYS A 47 12.35 12.22 -12.04
N MET A 48 12.39 11.56 -13.20
CA MET A 48 12.30 12.21 -14.51
C MET A 48 10.88 12.55 -14.96
N HIS A 49 9.85 12.14 -14.22
CA HIS A 49 8.46 12.43 -14.56
C HIS A 49 8.22 13.95 -14.62
N PRO A 50 7.47 14.49 -15.62
CA PRO A 50 7.32 15.94 -15.81
C PRO A 50 6.76 16.69 -14.59
N SER A 51 5.92 16.05 -13.79
CA SER A 51 5.38 16.64 -12.55
C SER A 51 6.32 16.55 -11.34
N ILE A 52 7.42 15.78 -11.43
CA ILE A 52 8.37 15.53 -10.34
C ILE A 52 9.70 16.23 -10.60
N ARG A 53 10.22 16.13 -11.83
CA ARG A 53 11.52 16.68 -12.22
C ARG A 53 11.71 18.15 -11.80
N PRO A 54 10.74 19.06 -11.98
CA PRO A 54 10.89 20.45 -11.51
C PRO A 54 11.04 20.60 -10.00
N LEU A 55 10.45 19.67 -9.21
CA LEU A 55 10.54 19.67 -7.76
C LEU A 55 11.93 19.25 -7.24
N LEU A 56 12.73 18.63 -8.09
CA LEU A 56 14.07 18.12 -7.78
C LEU A 56 15.18 18.93 -8.46
N GLU A 57 14.85 20.03 -9.15
CA GLU A 57 15.82 20.85 -9.86
C GLU A 57 16.85 21.44 -8.89
N GLY A 58 18.14 21.30 -9.22
CA GLY A 58 19.24 21.75 -8.37
C GLY A 58 19.46 20.93 -7.09
N SER A 59 18.65 19.89 -6.85
CA SER A 59 18.85 19.00 -5.70
C SER A 59 20.00 18.01 -5.92
N GLU A 60 20.59 17.55 -4.82
CA GLU A 60 21.58 16.47 -4.81
C GLU A 60 21.05 15.26 -4.03
N VAL A 61 21.50 14.06 -4.42
CA VAL A 61 21.13 12.83 -3.72
C VAL A 61 21.98 12.69 -2.46
N LYS A 62 21.34 12.79 -1.29
CA LYS A 62 22.00 12.58 0.01
C LYS A 62 22.15 11.12 0.39
N GLU A 63 21.15 10.30 0.06
CA GLU A 63 21.08 8.89 0.46
C GLU A 63 20.27 8.10 -0.57
N TYR A 64 20.66 6.83 -0.76
CA TYR A 64 19.89 5.83 -1.48
C TYR A 64 19.68 4.62 -0.58
N ALA A 65 18.42 4.21 -0.41
CA ALA A 65 18.03 3.08 0.42
C ALA A 65 16.99 2.21 -0.31
N ALA A 66 17.00 0.92 0.03
CA ALA A 66 16.00 -0.04 -0.39
C ALA A 66 15.55 -0.86 0.82
N HIS A 67 14.27 -1.18 0.89
CA HIS A 67 13.70 -1.97 1.98
C HIS A 67 12.53 -2.82 1.48
N LEU A 68 12.23 -3.89 2.22
CA LEU A 68 11.05 -4.73 1.97
C LEU A 68 9.91 -4.25 2.85
N ILE A 69 8.69 -4.27 2.30
CA ILE A 69 7.47 -3.96 3.04
C ILE A 69 6.65 -5.25 3.11
N PRO A 70 6.24 -5.71 4.30
CA PRO A 70 5.34 -6.85 4.42
C PRO A 70 3.98 -6.54 3.80
N GLU A 71 3.57 -7.30 2.78
CA GLU A 71 2.28 -7.10 2.09
C GLU A 71 1.35 -8.32 2.14
N GLY A 72 1.72 -9.35 2.89
CA GLY A 72 0.86 -10.54 3.07
C GLY A 72 -0.42 -10.27 3.89
N GLY A 73 -0.44 -9.18 4.66
CA GLY A 73 -1.57 -8.77 5.48
C GLY A 73 -1.96 -9.81 6.54
N PHE A 74 -3.24 -9.78 6.96
CA PHE A 74 -3.74 -10.67 8.02
C PHE A 74 -3.46 -12.16 7.79
N LYS A 75 -3.48 -12.62 6.54
CA LYS A 75 -3.31 -14.04 6.19
C LYS A 75 -1.87 -14.53 6.31
N ALA A 76 -0.90 -13.61 6.41
CA ALA A 76 0.51 -13.92 6.54
C ALA A 76 1.04 -13.75 7.97
N VAL A 77 0.20 -13.29 8.91
CA VAL A 77 0.61 -13.11 10.31
C VAL A 77 1.04 -14.47 10.88
N PRO A 78 2.29 -14.61 11.35
CA PRO A 78 2.79 -15.86 11.91
C PRO A 78 2.32 -16.05 13.35
N GLN A 79 2.76 -17.14 13.98
CA GLN A 79 2.66 -17.27 15.43
C GLN A 79 3.39 -16.09 16.11
N LEU A 80 2.70 -15.44 17.05
CA LEU A 80 3.15 -14.18 17.66
C LEU A 80 3.94 -14.34 18.97
N PHE A 81 3.92 -15.53 19.57
CA PHE A 81 4.57 -15.81 20.85
C PHE A 81 4.90 -17.29 21.00
N GLY A 82 5.82 -17.61 21.90
CA GLY A 82 6.14 -18.97 22.32
C GLY A 82 7.00 -18.95 23.59
N ASP A 83 7.67 -20.06 23.92
CA ASP A 83 8.46 -20.14 25.16
C ASP A 83 9.63 -19.16 25.13
N GLY A 84 9.53 -18.10 25.94
CA GLY A 84 10.55 -17.07 26.09
C GLY A 84 10.61 -16.04 24.97
N TRP A 85 9.67 -16.02 24.01
CA TRP A 85 9.71 -15.08 22.88
C TRP A 85 8.35 -14.53 22.46
N VAL A 86 8.38 -13.34 21.86
CA VAL A 86 7.25 -12.67 21.19
C VAL A 86 7.74 -11.99 19.91
N VAL A 87 6.86 -11.83 18.92
CA VAL A 87 7.18 -11.21 17.62
C VAL A 87 6.32 -9.96 17.42
N VAL A 88 6.94 -8.88 16.98
CA VAL A 88 6.33 -7.54 16.86
C VAL A 88 6.67 -6.90 15.51
N GLY A 89 5.90 -5.89 15.12
CA GLY A 89 6.11 -5.11 13.89
C GLY A 89 6.19 -5.95 12.61
N ASP A 90 7.09 -5.57 11.71
CA ASP A 90 7.22 -6.18 10.39
C ASP A 90 7.62 -7.66 10.44
N ALA A 91 8.33 -8.09 11.49
CA ALA A 91 8.65 -9.50 11.72
C ALA A 91 7.38 -10.34 11.94
N ALA A 92 6.33 -9.73 12.48
CA ALA A 92 5.00 -10.33 12.65
C ALA A 92 4.06 -10.03 11.45
N GLN A 93 4.60 -9.53 10.32
CA GLN A 93 3.83 -9.12 9.15
C GLN A 93 2.76 -8.04 9.46
N LEU A 94 2.99 -7.22 10.49
CA LEU A 94 2.04 -6.21 10.94
C LEU A 94 2.20 -4.90 10.15
N ASN A 95 1.70 -4.90 8.92
CA ASN A 95 1.69 -3.73 8.05
C ASN A 95 0.40 -3.66 7.23
N ASN A 96 -0.16 -2.46 7.14
CA ASN A 96 -1.32 -2.16 6.30
C ASN A 96 -0.89 -1.24 5.14
N ALA A 97 -0.46 -1.87 4.05
CA ALA A 97 0.03 -1.20 2.85
C ALA A 97 -1.00 -0.25 2.22
N VAL A 98 -2.30 -0.55 2.35
CA VAL A 98 -3.39 0.25 1.78
C VAL A 98 -3.42 1.66 2.40
N HIS A 99 -3.14 1.76 3.71
CA HIS A 99 -3.18 3.03 4.45
C HIS A 99 -1.79 3.61 4.71
N ARG A 100 -0.73 2.92 4.29
CA ARG A 100 0.68 3.23 4.63
C ARG A 100 0.91 3.24 6.15
N GLU A 101 0.27 2.29 6.82
CA GLU A 101 0.32 2.13 8.27
C GLU A 101 1.17 0.90 8.62
N GLY A 102 2.46 1.14 8.86
CA GLY A 102 3.40 0.14 9.37
C GLY A 102 3.97 0.54 10.72
N SER A 103 4.55 1.74 10.82
CA SER A 103 5.20 2.22 12.05
C SER A 103 4.25 2.33 13.24
N ASN A 104 2.99 2.72 13.03
CA ASN A 104 1.97 2.77 14.08
C ASN A 104 1.62 1.37 14.62
N LEU A 105 1.51 0.37 13.73
CA LEU A 105 1.29 -1.03 14.08
C LEU A 105 2.51 -1.61 14.80
N ALA A 106 3.72 -1.31 14.32
CA ALA A 106 4.98 -1.73 14.93
C ALA A 106 5.14 -1.16 16.35
N MET A 107 4.97 0.15 16.53
CA MET A 107 5.03 0.79 17.86
C MET A 107 3.97 0.22 18.81
N THR A 108 2.74 0.02 18.32
CA THR A 108 1.64 -0.50 19.15
C THR A 108 1.89 -1.95 19.55
N SER A 109 2.30 -2.80 18.62
CA SER A 109 2.63 -4.20 18.91
C SER A 109 3.79 -4.31 19.91
N GLY A 110 4.83 -3.47 19.79
CA GLY A 110 5.92 -3.39 20.76
C GLY A 110 5.45 -2.99 22.16
N ARG A 111 4.59 -1.97 22.27
CA ARG A 111 3.98 -1.57 23.55
C ARG A 111 3.16 -2.70 24.17
N LEU A 112 2.27 -3.34 23.40
CA LEU A 112 1.42 -4.42 23.90
C LEU A 112 2.22 -5.65 24.32
N ALA A 113 3.28 -5.99 23.58
CA ALA A 113 4.20 -7.05 23.95
C ALA A 113 4.91 -6.75 25.27
N ALA A 114 5.41 -5.52 25.44
CA ALA A 114 6.04 -5.09 26.68
C ALA A 114 5.06 -5.12 27.88
N GLU A 115 3.82 -4.67 27.69
CA GLU A 115 2.78 -4.72 28.72
C GLU A 115 2.43 -6.17 29.11
N ALA A 116 2.30 -7.08 28.14
CA ALA A 116 2.05 -8.49 28.40
C ALA A 116 3.20 -9.13 29.20
N ILE A 117 4.45 -8.91 28.77
CA ILE A 117 5.65 -9.39 29.47
C ILE A 117 5.71 -8.84 30.89
N PHE A 118 5.44 -7.54 31.07
CA PHE A 118 5.42 -6.91 32.37
C PHE A 118 4.37 -7.56 33.29
N GLN A 119 3.16 -7.82 32.78
CA GLN A 119 2.10 -8.47 33.56
C GLN A 119 2.49 -9.89 34.01
N VAL A 120 2.98 -10.73 33.09
CA VAL A 120 3.46 -12.09 33.42
C VAL A 120 4.54 -12.03 34.49
N ARG A 121 5.53 -11.13 34.31
CA ARG A 121 6.60 -10.93 35.30
C ARG A 121 6.08 -10.46 36.65
N SER A 122 5.11 -9.54 36.67
CA SER A 122 4.57 -8.98 37.91
C SER A 122 3.82 -10.02 38.76
N ARG A 123 3.23 -11.04 38.12
CA ARG A 123 2.60 -12.20 38.76
C ARG A 123 3.61 -13.28 39.18
N ARG A 124 4.90 -13.09 38.88
CA ARG A 124 5.98 -14.08 39.08
C ARG A 124 5.75 -15.40 38.33
N GLU A 125 5.05 -15.32 37.20
CA GLU A 125 4.80 -16.45 36.32
C GLU A 125 6.00 -16.67 35.38
N PRO A 126 6.29 -17.93 34.98
CA PRO A 126 7.36 -18.21 34.02
C PRO A 126 6.98 -17.70 32.61
N MET A 127 7.98 -17.33 31.80
CA MET A 127 7.79 -16.86 30.43
C MET A 127 7.51 -18.01 29.45
N THR A 128 6.52 -18.85 29.76
CA THR A 128 6.06 -19.93 28.89
C THR A 128 5.15 -19.40 27.79
N ALA A 129 4.95 -20.19 26.74
CA ALA A 129 4.00 -19.88 25.68
C ALA A 129 2.59 -19.60 26.24
N GLU A 130 2.13 -20.41 27.20
CA GLU A 130 0.81 -20.23 27.83
C GLU A 130 0.65 -18.85 28.46
N ASN A 131 1.62 -18.39 29.24
CA ASN A 131 1.56 -17.09 29.90
C ASN A 131 1.73 -15.93 28.90
N LEU A 132 2.58 -16.10 27.89
CA LEU A 132 2.81 -15.10 26.84
C LEU A 132 1.67 -15.01 25.81
N SER A 133 0.73 -15.97 25.79
CA SER A 133 -0.52 -15.87 25.00
C SER A 133 -1.34 -14.61 25.32
N LEU A 134 -1.10 -14.00 26.49
CA LEU A 134 -1.64 -12.69 26.84
C LEU A 134 -1.35 -11.63 25.78
N TYR A 135 -0.17 -11.64 25.16
CA TYR A 135 0.16 -10.71 24.07
C TYR A 135 -0.76 -10.90 22.87
N GLU A 136 -1.01 -12.14 22.45
CA GLU A 136 -1.93 -12.44 21.35
C GLU A 136 -3.35 -11.97 21.67
N LYS A 137 -3.82 -12.16 22.90
CA LYS A 137 -5.11 -11.62 23.33
C LYS A 137 -5.14 -10.09 23.21
N MET A 138 -4.14 -9.40 23.76
CA MET A 138 -4.07 -7.94 23.77
C MET A 138 -4.00 -7.34 22.36
N ILE A 139 -3.23 -7.96 21.45
CA ILE A 139 -3.12 -7.47 20.06
C ILE A 139 -4.38 -7.76 19.25
N ASN A 140 -5.05 -8.89 19.49
CA ASN A 140 -6.34 -9.20 18.88
C ASN A 140 -7.46 -8.23 19.29
N ASP A 141 -7.43 -7.77 20.55
CA ASP A 141 -8.40 -6.80 21.08
C ASP A 141 -8.10 -5.35 20.63
N SER A 142 -6.86 -5.09 20.19
CA SER A 142 -6.41 -3.78 19.70
C SER A 142 -6.88 -3.45 18.28
N PHE A 143 -6.61 -2.21 17.83
CA PHE A 143 -6.91 -1.80 16.46
C PHE A 143 -6.04 -2.54 15.42
N VAL A 144 -4.82 -2.97 15.79
CA VAL A 144 -3.85 -3.60 14.88
C VAL A 144 -4.48 -4.80 14.16
N MET A 145 -5.06 -5.75 14.89
CA MET A 145 -5.70 -6.91 14.26
C MET A 145 -7.03 -6.58 13.61
N LYS A 146 -7.78 -5.60 14.12
CA LYS A 146 -9.06 -5.20 13.53
C LYS A 146 -8.85 -4.60 12.13
N ASP A 147 -7.83 -3.77 11.98
CA ASP A 147 -7.51 -3.15 10.69
C ASP A 147 -6.93 -4.16 9.70
N LEU A 148 -6.03 -5.04 10.14
CA LEU A 148 -5.55 -6.13 9.26
C LEU A 148 -6.69 -7.04 8.81
N LYS A 149 -7.63 -7.39 9.70
CA LYS A 149 -8.80 -8.21 9.34
C LYS A 149 -9.71 -7.51 8.34
N LYS A 150 -9.90 -6.18 8.48
CA LYS A 150 -10.73 -5.37 7.57
C LYS A 150 -10.19 -5.26 6.15
N TYR A 151 -8.88 -5.40 5.97
CA TYR A 151 -8.24 -5.32 4.65
C TYR A 151 -7.61 -6.63 4.20
N LYS A 152 -8.03 -7.77 4.79
CA LYS A 152 -7.43 -9.10 4.55
C LYS A 152 -7.45 -9.56 3.09
N ASP A 153 -8.39 -9.05 2.30
CA ASP A 153 -8.58 -9.43 0.89
C ASP A 153 -8.06 -8.36 -0.08
N MET A 154 -7.66 -7.19 0.44
CA MET A 154 -7.18 -6.07 -0.39
C MET A 154 -5.84 -6.37 -1.06
N PRO A 155 -4.81 -6.93 -0.40
CA PRO A 155 -3.54 -7.25 -1.06
C PRO A 155 -3.73 -8.16 -2.28
N ALA A 156 -4.52 -9.24 -2.13
CA ALA A 156 -4.82 -10.15 -3.23
C ALA A 156 -5.55 -9.45 -4.39
N LEU A 157 -6.48 -8.53 -4.10
CA LEU A 157 -7.16 -7.75 -5.12
C LEU A 157 -6.20 -6.80 -5.85
N LEU A 158 -5.33 -6.09 -5.12
CA LEU A 158 -4.36 -5.16 -5.69
C LEU A 158 -3.38 -5.89 -6.62
N HIS A 159 -2.97 -7.11 -6.26
CA HIS A 159 -2.07 -7.92 -7.08
C HIS A 159 -2.79 -8.43 -8.35
N THR A 160 -4.00 -8.99 -8.20
CA THR A 160 -4.72 -9.61 -9.33
C THR A 160 -5.34 -8.61 -10.30
N GLN A 161 -5.69 -7.41 -9.85
CA GLN A 161 -6.28 -6.35 -10.68
C GLN A 161 -5.34 -5.15 -10.86
N SER A 162 -4.03 -5.36 -10.68
CA SER A 162 -3.00 -4.32 -10.71
C SER A 162 -3.10 -3.43 -11.95
N GLN A 163 -3.15 -4.04 -13.13
CA GLN A 163 -3.27 -3.34 -14.41
C GLN A 163 -4.51 -2.42 -14.48
N ASN A 164 -5.65 -2.87 -13.96
CA ASN A 164 -6.86 -2.06 -14.02
C ASN A 164 -6.82 -0.93 -12.99
N LEU A 165 -6.47 -1.25 -11.74
CA LEU A 165 -6.48 -0.34 -10.60
C LEU A 165 -5.39 0.73 -10.69
N PHE A 166 -4.19 0.37 -11.15
CA PHE A 166 -3.06 1.29 -11.19
C PHE A 166 -2.88 1.95 -12.56
N LEU A 167 -3.23 1.30 -13.67
CA LEU A 167 -3.04 1.84 -15.02
C LEU A 167 -4.34 2.36 -15.64
N THR A 168 -5.32 1.48 -15.86
CA THR A 168 -6.53 1.79 -16.65
C THR A 168 -7.39 2.86 -15.98
N TYR A 169 -7.74 2.70 -14.71
CA TYR A 169 -8.62 3.63 -14.00
C TYR A 169 -7.99 5.02 -13.83
N PRO A 170 -6.73 5.16 -13.38
CA PRO A 170 -6.13 6.48 -13.25
C PRO A 170 -5.99 7.21 -14.59
N GLN A 171 -5.71 6.50 -15.68
CA GLN A 171 -5.72 7.09 -17.02
C GLN A 171 -7.12 7.58 -17.41
N LEU A 172 -8.15 6.75 -17.19
CA LEU A 172 -9.54 7.14 -17.49
C LEU A 172 -9.97 8.38 -16.70
N VAL A 173 -9.65 8.44 -15.40
CA VAL A 173 -9.93 9.61 -14.57
C VAL A 173 -9.15 10.83 -15.06
N SER A 174 -7.86 10.68 -15.39
CA SER A 174 -7.02 11.79 -15.88
C SER A 174 -7.56 12.36 -17.19
N THR A 175 -7.90 11.50 -18.15
CA THR A 175 -8.50 11.93 -19.43
C THR A 175 -9.88 12.55 -19.24
N ALA A 176 -10.72 11.98 -18.37
CA ALA A 176 -12.02 12.55 -18.04
C ALA A 176 -11.88 13.95 -17.44
N MET A 177 -10.94 14.14 -16.51
CA MET A 177 -10.69 15.42 -15.89
C MET A 177 -10.09 16.44 -16.87
N GLU A 178 -9.16 16.03 -17.73
CA GLU A 178 -8.62 16.89 -18.79
C GLU A 178 -9.74 17.36 -19.72
N ASN A 179 -10.61 16.45 -20.18
CA ASN A 179 -11.75 16.79 -21.03
C ASN A 179 -12.73 17.75 -20.33
N PHE A 180 -13.02 17.49 -19.04
CA PHE A 180 -13.96 18.30 -18.26
C PHE A 180 -13.46 19.75 -18.09
N LEU A 181 -12.18 19.90 -17.74
CA LEU A 181 -11.55 21.19 -17.43
C LEU A 181 -11.10 21.96 -18.68
N ARG A 182 -10.75 21.29 -19.79
CA ARG A 182 -10.32 21.96 -21.02
C ARG A 182 -11.47 22.81 -21.59
N VAL A 183 -11.16 24.06 -21.94
CA VAL A 183 -12.05 24.98 -22.65
C VAL A 183 -11.51 25.16 -24.07
N ASP A 184 -12.19 24.57 -25.04
CA ASP A 184 -11.76 24.45 -26.45
C ASP A 184 -12.93 24.71 -27.44
N GLY A 185 -14.05 25.25 -26.95
CA GLY A 185 -15.24 25.54 -27.76
C GLY A 185 -16.11 24.32 -28.11
N VAL A 186 -15.74 23.10 -27.66
CA VAL A 186 -16.57 21.91 -27.86
C VAL A 186 -17.74 21.88 -26.86
N PRO A 187 -18.99 21.61 -27.30
CA PRO A 187 -20.14 21.49 -26.40
C PRO A 187 -19.92 20.47 -25.28
N LYS A 188 -20.39 20.79 -24.07
CA LYS A 188 -20.18 19.94 -22.88
C LYS A 188 -20.80 18.53 -23.03
N ILE A 189 -21.95 18.42 -23.70
CA ILE A 189 -22.60 17.14 -23.98
C ILE A 189 -21.70 16.22 -24.82
N ASP A 190 -21.00 16.77 -25.81
CA ASP A 190 -20.11 15.98 -26.67
C ASP A 190 -18.87 15.52 -25.92
N LYS A 191 -18.36 16.36 -25.00
CA LYS A 191 -17.27 15.98 -24.09
C LYS A 191 -17.65 14.85 -23.14
N GLU A 192 -18.86 14.90 -22.59
CA GLU A 192 -19.39 13.83 -21.73
C GLU A 192 -19.55 12.52 -22.52
N ARG A 193 -20.14 12.58 -23.72
CA ARG A 193 -20.30 11.42 -24.60
C ARG A 193 -18.96 10.81 -25.00
N ALA A 194 -17.98 11.63 -25.36
CA ALA A 194 -16.64 11.17 -25.70
C ALA A 194 -15.95 10.49 -24.50
N THR A 195 -16.11 11.06 -23.30
CA THR A 195 -15.56 10.50 -22.06
C THR A 195 -16.19 9.15 -21.72
N VAL A 196 -17.52 9.05 -21.80
CA VAL A 196 -18.25 7.79 -21.57
C VAL A 196 -17.87 6.73 -22.63
N SER A 197 -17.71 7.14 -23.88
CA SER A 197 -17.28 6.24 -24.96
C SER A 197 -15.86 5.71 -24.73
N ALA A 198 -14.93 6.59 -24.35
CA ALA A 198 -13.55 6.20 -24.01
C ALA A 198 -13.49 5.24 -22.80
N MET A 199 -14.32 5.46 -21.78
CA MET A 199 -14.44 4.54 -20.64
C MET A 199 -14.93 3.17 -21.09
N LYS A 200 -16.02 3.11 -21.87
CA LYS A 200 -16.59 1.85 -22.38
C LYS A 200 -15.64 1.10 -23.31
N ALA A 201 -14.83 1.84 -24.10
CA ALA A 201 -13.85 1.26 -25.00
C ALA A 201 -12.67 0.63 -24.25
N LYS A 202 -12.18 1.26 -23.17
CA LYS A 202 -11.09 0.68 -22.35
C LYS A 202 -11.55 -0.45 -21.44
N ARG A 203 -12.77 -0.39 -20.91
CA ARG A 203 -13.35 -1.46 -20.08
C ARG A 203 -14.86 -1.51 -20.25
N GLY A 204 -15.37 -2.69 -20.62
CA GLY A 204 -16.80 -2.92 -20.77
C GLY A 204 -17.57 -2.62 -19.48
N TRP A 205 -18.83 -2.22 -19.61
CA TRP A 205 -19.69 -1.84 -18.48
C TRP A 205 -19.79 -2.93 -17.40
N THR A 206 -19.88 -4.19 -17.81
CA THR A 206 -19.88 -5.35 -16.90
C THR A 206 -18.56 -5.49 -16.14
N GLY A 207 -17.43 -5.16 -16.77
CA GLY A 207 -16.11 -5.14 -16.15
C GLY A 207 -15.96 -4.03 -15.11
N LEU A 208 -16.46 -2.82 -15.42
CA LEU A 208 -16.47 -1.66 -14.51
C LEU A 208 -17.27 -1.97 -13.23
N VAL A 209 -18.51 -2.46 -13.40
CA VAL A 209 -19.37 -2.82 -12.26
C VAL A 209 -18.78 -4.00 -11.48
N GLY A 210 -18.23 -5.00 -12.18
CA GLY A 210 -17.57 -6.14 -11.56
C GLY A 210 -16.38 -5.74 -10.69
N ASP A 211 -15.56 -4.80 -11.16
CA ASP A 211 -14.44 -4.27 -10.37
C ASP A 211 -14.91 -3.47 -9.16
N ALA A 212 -15.93 -2.61 -9.33
CA ALA A 212 -16.49 -1.86 -8.21
C ALA A 212 -17.02 -2.80 -7.11
N VAL A 213 -17.71 -3.88 -7.48
CA VAL A 213 -18.18 -4.90 -6.54
C VAL A 213 -17.01 -5.63 -5.87
N ARG A 214 -15.95 -5.98 -6.62
CA ARG A 214 -14.75 -6.61 -6.06
C ARG A 214 -14.04 -5.72 -5.05
N VAL A 215 -13.84 -4.44 -5.38
CA VAL A 215 -13.27 -3.44 -4.46
C VAL A 215 -14.14 -3.30 -3.23
N ALA A 216 -15.47 -3.17 -3.38
CA ALA A 216 -16.40 -3.05 -2.26
C ALA A 216 -16.43 -4.28 -1.35
N ARG A 217 -16.17 -5.48 -1.90
CA ARG A 217 -16.04 -6.72 -1.11
C ARG A 217 -14.72 -6.80 -0.37
N ALA A 218 -13.62 -6.37 -1.00
CA ALA A 218 -12.29 -6.35 -0.39
C ALA A 218 -12.13 -5.24 0.67
N TRP A 219 -13.00 -4.22 0.64
CA TRP A 219 -13.07 -3.13 1.60
C TRP A 219 -13.97 -3.48 2.80
N ARG A 220 -13.74 -4.63 3.44
CA ARG A 220 -14.54 -5.14 4.56
C ARG A 220 -13.71 -5.99 5.50
#